data_AF-A0A0F9AQX2-F1
#
_entry.id   AF-A0A0F9AQX2-F1
#
_cell.length_a   1.000
_cell.length_b   1.000
_cell.length_c   1.000
_cell.angle_alpha   90.00
_cell.angle_beta   90.00
_cell.angle_gamma   90.00
#
_symmetry.space_group_name_H-M   'P 1'
#
loop_
_entity.id
_entity.type
_entity.pdbx_description
1 polymer ?
#
loop_
_entity_poly.entity_id
_entity_poly.type
_entity_poly.pdbx_seq_one_letter_code
_entity_poly.pdbx_strand_id
1 'polypeptide(L)'
;MPQFETLQDAANANTPEGLDYYWANVDHDAYFNAARMNQYLEVIEYVAHIYKCVPPNGLKVLDAGCGPGYFLQQFSGVFPRSTLMGIDYAVSAIEHAAKIVPDAR
;
A
#
# COMPACT_ATOMS: atom_id res chain seq x y z
N MET A 1 -15.86 -18.44 -17.02
CA MET A 1 -15.95 -17.07 -17.57
C MET A 1 -15.18 -16.18 -16.62
N PRO A 2 -14.34 -15.23 -17.07
CA PRO A 2 -13.79 -14.25 -16.14
C PRO A 2 -14.96 -13.45 -15.57
N GLN A 3 -14.90 -13.20 -14.26
CA GLN A 3 -15.98 -12.55 -13.50
C GLN A 3 -16.13 -11.06 -13.84
N PHE A 4 -15.16 -10.47 -14.55
CA PHE A 4 -15.08 -9.07 -14.96
C PHE A 4 -14.55 -8.94 -16.40
N GLU A 5 -15.06 -7.97 -17.17
CA GLU A 5 -14.65 -7.75 -18.58
C GLU A 5 -13.36 -6.94 -18.70
N THR A 6 -13.12 -5.99 -17.79
CA THR A 6 -11.89 -5.17 -17.74
C THR A 6 -11.36 -5.02 -16.31
N LEU A 7 -10.11 -4.57 -16.17
CA LEU A 7 -9.55 -4.17 -14.87
C LEU A 7 -10.34 -3.02 -14.23
N GLN A 8 -10.82 -2.09 -15.06
CA GLN A 8 -11.60 -0.95 -14.56
C GLN A 8 -12.95 -1.41 -13.99
N ASP A 9 -13.59 -2.38 -14.63
CA ASP A 9 -14.85 -2.95 -14.12
C ASP A 9 -14.64 -3.68 -12.80
N ALA A 10 -13.54 -4.44 -12.69
CA ALA A 10 -13.17 -5.12 -11.46
C ALA A 10 -12.92 -4.13 -10.31
N ALA A 11 -12.18 -3.04 -10.57
CA ALA A 11 -11.94 -1.98 -9.60
C ALA A 11 -13.24 -1.24 -9.22
N ASN A 12 -14.09 -0.93 -10.20
CA ASN A 12 -15.35 -0.21 -9.99
C ASN A 12 -16.40 -1.02 -9.23
N ALA A 13 -16.36 -2.35 -9.34
CA ALA A 13 -17.24 -3.23 -8.58
C ALA A 13 -17.04 -3.07 -7.05
N ASN A 14 -15.82 -2.69 -6.63
CA ASN A 14 -15.46 -2.47 -5.23
C ASN A 14 -15.87 -3.63 -4.30
N THR A 15 -15.77 -4.86 -4.81
CA THR A 15 -15.95 -6.10 -4.04
C THR A 15 -14.60 -6.73 -3.75
N PRO A 16 -14.47 -7.59 -2.73
CA PRO A 16 -13.23 -8.32 -2.47
C PRO A 16 -12.72 -9.06 -3.72
N GLU A 17 -13.61 -9.72 -4.47
CA GLU A 17 -13.24 -10.47 -5.68
C GLU A 17 -12.79 -9.55 -6.83
N GLY A 18 -13.44 -8.38 -6.97
CA GLY A 18 -13.07 -7.40 -8.00
C GLY A 18 -11.73 -6.75 -7.72
N LEU A 19 -11.47 -6.39 -6.47
CA LEU A 19 -10.18 -5.86 -6.05
C LEU A 19 -9.08 -6.93 -6.17
N ASP A 20 -9.34 -8.17 -5.75
CA ASP A 20 -8.39 -9.27 -5.88
C ASP A 20 -8.02 -9.54 -7.34
N TYR A 21 -9.02 -9.56 -8.23
CA TYR A 21 -8.80 -9.67 -9.67
C TYR A 21 -8.00 -8.48 -10.23
N TYR A 22 -8.35 -7.24 -9.84
CA TYR A 22 -7.62 -6.05 -10.27
C TYR A 22 -6.14 -6.16 -9.89
N TRP A 23 -5.84 -6.44 -8.63
CA TRP A 23 -4.49 -6.48 -8.11
C TRP A 23 -3.67 -7.67 -8.62
N ALA A 24 -4.31 -8.79 -8.95
CA ALA A 24 -3.63 -9.92 -9.55
C ALA A 24 -3.18 -9.66 -11.00
N ASN A 25 -3.77 -8.67 -11.69
CA ASN A 25 -3.61 -8.49 -13.14
C ASN A 25 -3.17 -7.07 -13.55
N VAL A 26 -3.10 -6.12 -12.62
CA VAL A 26 -2.63 -4.77 -12.91
C VAL A 26 -1.12 -4.77 -13.19
N ASP A 27 -0.69 -3.88 -14.08
CA ASP A 27 0.72 -3.53 -14.17
C ASP A 27 1.11 -2.71 -12.92
N HIS A 28 1.81 -3.37 -12.02
CA HIS A 28 2.28 -2.83 -10.76
C HIS A 28 3.26 -1.65 -10.92
N ASP A 29 4.09 -1.66 -11.96
CA ASP A 29 5.06 -0.58 -12.22
C ASP A 29 4.33 0.65 -12.78
N ALA A 30 3.34 0.44 -13.66
CA ALA A 30 2.48 1.52 -14.14
C ALA A 30 1.60 2.09 -13.00
N TYR A 31 1.13 1.22 -12.10
CA TYR A 31 0.43 1.62 -10.89
C TYR A 31 1.35 2.47 -10.00
N PHE A 32 2.58 2.03 -9.76
CA PHE A 32 3.55 2.73 -8.91
C PHE A 32 4.40 3.73 -9.70
N ASN A 33 3.74 4.74 -10.24
CA ASN A 33 4.40 5.81 -10.98
C ASN A 33 4.86 6.98 -10.08
N ALA A 34 5.63 7.89 -10.68
CA ALA A 34 6.20 9.05 -10.00
C ALA A 34 5.16 9.97 -9.33
N ALA A 35 3.94 10.09 -9.89
CA ALA A 35 2.91 10.93 -9.29
C ALA A 35 2.44 10.33 -7.95
N ARG A 36 2.24 9.01 -7.89
CA ARG A 36 1.91 8.31 -6.64
C ARG A 36 3.04 8.33 -5.64
N MET A 37 4.28 8.15 -6.10
CA MET A 37 5.45 8.29 -5.23
C MET A 37 5.46 9.65 -4.54
N ASN A 38 5.25 10.73 -5.29
CA ASN A 38 5.21 12.08 -4.71
C ASN A 38 4.09 12.24 -3.68
N GLN A 39 2.90 11.71 -3.96
CA GLN A 39 1.78 11.73 -3.00
C GLN A 39 2.14 11.01 -1.69
N TYR A 40 2.79 9.84 -1.77
CA TYR A 40 3.23 9.12 -0.58
C TYR A 40 4.26 9.89 0.22
N LEU A 41 5.24 10.50 -0.46
CA LEU A 41 6.26 11.32 0.20
C LEU A 41 5.66 12.55 0.88
N GLU A 42 4.69 13.23 0.26
CA GLU A 42 3.98 14.36 0.87
C GLU A 42 3.28 13.94 2.18
N VAL A 43 2.62 12.78 2.19
CA VAL A 43 1.97 12.24 3.40
C VAL A 43 3.02 11.91 4.46
N ILE A 44 4.13 11.26 4.08
CA ILE A 44 5.22 10.91 4.99
C ILE A 44 5.86 12.16 5.61
N GLU A 45 6.11 13.20 4.80
CA GLU A 45 6.62 14.49 5.27
C GLU A 45 5.64 15.17 6.22
N TYR A 46 4.35 15.12 5.93
CA TYR A 46 3.32 15.66 6.81
C TYR A 46 3.27 14.92 8.15
N VAL A 47 3.33 13.59 8.14
CA VAL A 47 3.47 12.76 9.34
C VAL A 47 4.73 13.16 10.12
N ALA A 48 5.89 13.24 9.46
CA ALA A 48 7.14 13.67 10.08
C ALA A 48 7.03 15.07 10.70
N HIS A 49 6.29 15.98 10.06
CA HIS A 49 6.06 17.33 10.55
C HIS A 49 5.17 17.36 11.81
N ILE A 50 4.06 16.63 11.82
CA ILE A 50 3.17 16.54 12.99
C ILE A 50 3.95 15.93 14.16
N TYR A 51 4.70 14.88 13.88
CA TYR A 51 5.41 14.09 14.86
C TYR A 51 6.85 14.57 15.10
N LYS A 52 7.16 15.86 14.87
CA LYS A 52 8.46 16.47 15.20
C LYS A 52 8.93 16.23 16.64
N CYS A 53 8.00 15.90 17.55
CA CYS A 53 8.26 15.57 18.96
C CYS A 53 8.26 14.07 19.26
N VAL A 54 7.88 13.21 18.31
CA VAL A 54 7.97 11.76 18.46
C VAL A 54 9.33 11.32 17.92
N PRO A 55 10.10 10.55 18.68
CA PRO A 55 11.32 9.95 18.15
C PRO A 55 10.99 9.27 16.82
N PRO A 56 11.84 9.36 15.78
CA PRO A 56 11.56 8.82 14.43
C PRO A 56 11.43 7.28 14.39
N ASN A 57 11.28 6.63 15.54
CA ASN A 57 11.46 5.22 15.78
C ASN A 57 10.46 4.75 16.84
N GLY A 58 9.89 3.58 16.62
CA GLY A 58 8.92 2.98 17.53
C GLY A 58 7.48 3.41 17.30
N LEU A 59 7.15 4.01 16.15
CA LEU A 59 5.74 4.20 15.77
C LEU A 59 5.09 2.83 15.57
N LYS A 60 3.80 2.74 15.86
CA LYS A 60 2.94 1.63 15.46
C LYS A 60 1.96 2.18 14.44
N VAL A 61 2.10 1.74 13.21
CA VAL A 61 1.33 2.25 12.07
C VAL A 61 0.48 1.13 11.49
N LEU A 62 -0.80 1.42 11.30
CA LEU A 62 -1.74 0.59 10.55
C LEU A 62 -2.09 1.33 9.26
N ASP A 63 -1.81 0.71 8.12
CA ASP A 63 -2.23 1.18 6.80
C ASP A 63 -3.44 0.35 6.33
N ALA A 64 -4.60 1.00 6.26
CA ALA A 64 -5.87 0.36 5.92
C ALA A 64 -6.20 0.60 4.44
N GLY A 65 -6.31 -0.50 3.68
CA GLY A 65 -6.28 -0.44 2.22
C GLY A 65 -4.85 -0.29 1.71
N CYS A 66 -3.90 -1.05 2.29
CA CYS A 66 -2.48 -0.94 1.97
C CYS A 66 -2.15 -1.33 0.52
N GLY A 67 -3.09 -2.00 -0.17
CA GLY A 67 -2.92 -2.53 -1.51
C GLY A 67 -1.64 -3.35 -1.59
N PRO A 68 -0.82 -3.16 -2.65
CA PRO A 68 0.42 -3.90 -2.86
C PRO A 68 1.57 -3.44 -1.97
N GLY A 69 1.35 -2.53 -0.99
CA GLY A 69 2.32 -2.19 0.06
C GLY A 69 3.28 -1.04 -0.25
N TYR A 70 3.12 -0.32 -1.35
CA TYR A 70 4.09 0.71 -1.76
C TYR A 70 4.22 1.86 -0.77
N PHE A 71 3.11 2.30 -0.17
CA PHE A 71 3.15 3.33 0.86
C PHE A 71 3.96 2.85 2.08
N LEU A 72 3.68 1.65 2.58
CA LEU A 72 4.43 1.02 3.68
C LEU A 72 5.92 0.88 3.37
N GLN A 73 6.28 0.60 2.12
CA GLN A 73 7.67 0.52 1.68
C GLN A 73 8.38 1.88 1.79
N GLN A 74 7.74 2.95 1.34
CA GLN A 74 8.31 4.30 1.46
C GLN A 74 8.36 4.73 2.93
N PHE A 75 7.32 4.39 3.69
CA PHE A 75 7.22 4.72 5.11
C PHE A 75 8.33 4.04 5.93
N SER A 76 8.61 2.76 5.65
CA SER A 76 9.69 2.01 6.35
C SER A 76 11.07 2.60 6.06
N GLY A 77 11.30 3.13 4.86
CA GLY A 77 12.55 3.82 4.52
C GLY A 77 12.79 5.07 5.37
N VAL A 78 11.73 5.82 5.69
CA VAL A 78 11.82 7.07 6.49
C VAL A 78 11.79 6.81 8.00
N PHE A 79 11.03 5.80 8.44
CA PHE A 79 10.88 5.44 9.85
C PHE A 79 11.29 3.98 10.12
N PRO A 80 12.57 3.61 9.96
CA PRO A 80 13.03 2.23 9.84
C PRO A 80 12.89 1.38 11.11
N ARG A 81 12.63 1.97 12.28
CA ARG A 81 12.37 1.23 13.53
C ARG A 81 10.91 1.26 13.95
N SER A 82 10.00 1.61 13.05
CA SER A 82 8.56 1.55 13.30
C SER A 82 8.03 0.15 13.05
N THR A 83 6.98 -0.24 13.78
CA THR A 83 6.19 -1.44 13.48
C THR A 83 5.10 -1.05 12.51
N LEU A 84 5.08 -1.71 11.36
CA LEU A 84 4.12 -1.47 10.29
C LEU A 84 3.18 -2.67 10.18
N MET A 85 1.89 -2.38 10.03
CA MET A 85 0.85 -3.36 9.74
C MET A 85 0.04 -2.90 8.53
N GLY A 86 -0.16 -3.78 7.56
CA GLY A 86 -0.97 -3.51 6.37
C GLY A 86 -2.20 -4.41 6.35
N ILE A 87 -3.36 -3.84 6.06
CA ILE A 87 -4.57 -4.62 5.80
C ILE A 87 -5.17 -4.23 4.45
N ASP A 88 -5.63 -5.23 3.70
CA ASP A 88 -6.38 -5.05 2.46
C ASP A 88 -7.40 -6.19 2.31
N TYR A 89 -8.45 -5.98 1.51
CA TYR A 89 -9.40 -7.04 1.19
C TYR A 89 -8.88 -7.97 0.09
N ALA A 90 -7.99 -7.48 -0.78
CA ALA A 90 -7.43 -8.25 -1.86
C ALA A 90 -6.23 -9.10 -1.39
N VAL A 91 -6.36 -10.41 -1.53
CA VAL A 91 -5.30 -11.37 -1.16
C VAL A 91 -4.11 -11.18 -2.08
N SER A 92 -4.33 -10.99 -3.39
CA SER A 92 -3.28 -10.74 -4.38
C SER A 92 -2.48 -9.47 -4.07
N ALA A 93 -3.12 -8.44 -3.53
CA ALA A 93 -2.46 -7.23 -3.07
C ALA A 93 -1.55 -7.51 -1.86
N ILE A 94 -2.06 -8.24 -0.86
CA ILE A 94 -1.28 -8.65 0.33
C ILE A 94 -0.10 -9.53 -0.07
N GLU A 95 -0.29 -10.47 -0.99
CA GLU A 95 0.78 -11.34 -1.50
C GLU A 95 1.89 -10.54 -2.20
N HIS A 96 1.52 -9.46 -2.90
CA HIS A 96 2.50 -8.52 -3.45
C HIS A 96 3.20 -7.72 -2.35
N ALA A 97 2.43 -7.18 -1.39
CA ALA A 97 2.95 -6.40 -0.28
C ALA A 97 3.99 -7.18 0.55
N ALA A 98 3.71 -8.45 0.85
CA ALA A 98 4.62 -9.33 1.58
C ALA A 98 5.98 -9.52 0.89
N LYS A 99 6.05 -9.34 -0.44
CA LYS A 99 7.32 -9.42 -1.20
C LYS A 99 8.12 -8.12 -1.11
N ILE A 100 7.45 -6.97 -1.11
CA ILE A 100 8.10 -5.65 -1.18
C ILE A 100 8.35 -5.02 0.20
N VAL A 101 7.61 -5.44 1.24
CA VAL A 101 7.78 -5.03 2.64
C VAL A 101 7.74 -6.27 3.56
N PRO A 102 8.75 -7.15 3.51
CA PRO A 102 8.71 -8.44 4.22
C PRO A 102 8.67 -8.30 5.75
N ASP A 103 9.07 -7.14 6.29
CA ASP A 103 9.07 -6.86 7.73
C ASP A 103 7.73 -6.26 8.23
N ALA A 104 6.81 -5.91 7.32
CA ALA A 104 5.46 -5.51 7.69
C ALA A 104 4.61 -6.73 8.06
N ARG A 105 3.70 -6.56 9.02
CA ARG A 105 2.79 -7.61 9.49
C ARG A 105 1.39 -7.50 8.92
#